data_AF-A0A2V8SN88-F1
#
_entry.id   AF-A0A2V8SN88-F1
#
_cell.length_a   1.000
_cell.length_b   1.000
_cell.length_c   1.000
_cell.angle_alpha   90.00
_cell.angle_beta   90.00
_cell.angle_gamma   90.00
#
_symmetry.space_group_name_H-M   'P 1'
#
loop_
_entity.id
_entity.type
_entity.pdbx_description
1 polymer ?
#
loop_
_entity_poly.entity_id
_entity_poly.type
_entity_poly.pdbx_seq_one_letter_code
_entity_poly.pdbx_strand_id
1 'polypeptide(L)' 'MLCIVYLLYCVEAGVFLLLVPWSILWSNSYFAQMPALRTVLLSGYLRGGISALGLLHLVVAVIDFLAFRRALRGA' A
#
# COMPACT_ATOMS: atom_id res chain seq x y z
N MET A 1 -11.30 -2.26 -20.03
CA MET A 1 -12.07 -1.75 -18.88
C MET A 1 -11.55 -2.27 -17.54
N LEU A 2 -11.31 -3.59 -17.40
CA LEU A 2 -10.79 -4.21 -16.17
C LEU A 2 -9.38 -3.72 -15.75
N CYS A 3 -8.47 -3.45 -16.68
CA CYS A 3 -7.11 -3.02 -16.35
C CYS A 3 -7.06 -1.69 -15.56
N ILE A 4 -7.94 -0.74 -15.89
CA ILE A 4 -7.98 0.57 -15.21
C ILE A 4 -8.48 0.41 -13.77
N VAL A 5 -9.49 -0.45 -13.57
CA VAL A 5 -10.03 -0.74 -12.23
C VAL A 5 -8.99 -1.47 -11.38
N TYR A 6 -8.27 -2.44 -11.97
CA TYR A 6 -7.17 -3.13 -11.30
C TYR A 6 -6.06 -2.16 -10.88
N LEU A 7 -5.68 -1.24 -11.77
CA LEU A 7 -4.61 -0.26 -11.49
C LEU A 7 -5.02 0.72 -10.39
N LEU A 8 -6.26 1.22 -10.44
CA LEU A 8 -6.84 2.05 -9.37
C LEU A 8 -6.86 1.30 -8.04
N TYR A 9 -7.28 0.04 -8.02
CA TYR A 9 -7.31 -0.78 -6.80
C TYR A 9 -5.90 -1.00 -6.22
N CYS A 10 -4.91 -1.31 -7.05
CA CYS A 10 -3.53 -1.47 -6.59
C CYS A 10 -2.94 -0.16 -6.03
N VAL A 11 -3.23 0.97 -6.67
CA VAL A 11 -2.81 2.29 -6.18
C VAL A 11 -3.50 2.64 -4.87
N GLU A 12 -4.82 2.46 -4.80
CA GLU A 12 -5.60 2.71 -3.60
C GLU A 12 -5.12 1.84 -2.45
N ALA A 13 -4.99 0.53 -2.64
CA ALA A 13 -4.48 -0.40 -1.64
C ALA A 13 -3.04 -0.08 -1.21
N GLY A 14 -2.16 0.29 -2.16
CA GLY A 14 -0.79 0.69 -1.88
C GLY A 14 -0.71 1.97 -1.03
N VAL A 15 -1.50 2.98 -1.37
CA VAL A 15 -1.63 4.22 -0.60
C VAL A 15 -2.25 3.96 0.77
N PHE A 16 -3.26 3.09 0.85
CA PHE A 16 -3.86 2.69 2.11
C PHE A 16 -2.82 2.02 3.03
N LEU A 17 -2.04 1.07 2.52
CA LEU A 17 -0.96 0.43 3.26
C LEU A 17 0.16 1.40 3.67
N LEU A 18 0.43 2.42 2.87
CA LEU A 18 1.39 3.48 3.21
C LEU A 18 0.87 4.41 4.30
N LEU A 19 -0.40 4.82 4.26
CA LEU A 19 -0.95 5.83 5.18
C LEU A 19 -1.46 5.24 6.49
N VAL A 20 -2.06 4.05 6.45
CA VAL A 20 -2.63 3.37 7.62
C VAL A 20 -1.66 3.32 8.80
N PRO A 21 -0.42 2.80 8.69
CA PRO A 21 0.48 2.66 9.85
C PRO A 21 0.93 3.99 10.48
N TRP A 22 0.81 5.10 9.75
CA TRP A 22 1.16 6.45 10.22
C TRP A 22 -0.05 7.26 10.68
N SER A 23 -1.27 6.74 10.47
CA SER A 23 -2.49 7.41 10.86
C SER A 23 -2.76 7.28 12.37
N ILE A 24 -3.48 8.27 12.92
CA ILE A 24 -4.02 8.21 14.30
C ILE A 24 -4.96 7.00 14.48
N LEU A 25 -5.58 6.54 13.39
CA LEU A 25 -6.47 5.38 13.38
C LEU A 25 -5.68 4.11 13.73
N TRP A 26 -4.42 3.98 13.33
CA TRP A 26 -3.59 2.81 13.64
C TRP A 26 -3.14 2.77 15.10
N SER A 27 -2.81 3.92 15.69
CA SER A 27 -2.46 3.99 17.12
C SER A 27 -3.66 3.78 18.05
N ASN A 28 -4.87 4.12 17.59
CA ASN A 28 -6.12 3.93 18.35
C ASN A 28 -6.92 2.69 17.92
N SER A 29 -6.41 1.91 16.95
CA SER A 29 -7.09 0.71 16.44
C SER A 29 -7.21 -0.35 17.52
N TYR A 30 -8.20 -1.22 17.38
CA TYR A 30 -8.45 -2.34 18.28
C TYR A 30 -7.19 -3.21 18.53
N PHE A 31 -6.35 -3.39 17.51
CA PHE A 31 -5.07 -4.10 17.62
C PHE A 31 -4.02 -3.40 18.49
N ALA A 32 -4.06 -2.07 18.59
CA ALA A 32 -3.19 -1.30 19.48
C ALA A 32 -3.65 -1.35 20.94
N GLN A 33 -4.88 -1.79 21.21
CA GLN A 33 -5.39 -2.00 22.58
C GLN A 33 -4.89 -3.33 23.18
N MET A 34 -4.46 -4.28 22.35
CA MET A 34 -3.81 -5.52 22.80
C MET A 34 -2.33 -5.27 23.12
N PRO A 35 -1.88 -5.38 24.38
CA PRO A 35 -0.53 -4.99 24.79
C PRO A 35 0.58 -5.80 24.12
N ALA A 36 0.34 -7.09 23.83
CA ALA A 36 1.32 -7.96 23.14
C ALA A 36 1.54 -7.54 21.67
N LEU A 37 0.46 -7.17 20.99
CA LEU A 37 0.52 -6.73 19.59
C LEU A 37 0.90 -5.26 19.46
N ARG A 38 0.58 -4.42 20.46
CA ARG A 38 0.87 -2.99 20.49
C ARG A 38 2.36 -2.71 20.31
N THR A 39 3.23 -3.39 21.04
CA THR A 39 4.69 -3.17 20.97
C THR A 39 5.25 -3.48 19.58
N VAL A 40 4.67 -4.48 18.92
CA VAL A 40 5.06 -4.96 17.60
C VAL A 40 4.48 -4.06 16.50
N LEU A 41 3.18 -3.71 16.56
CA LEU A 41 2.51 -2.81 15.61
C LEU A 41 2.96 -1.33 15.71
N LEU A 42 3.37 -0.88 16.90
CA LEU A 42 3.94 0.45 17.09
C LEU A 42 5.45 0.49 16.84
N SER A 43 6.10 -0.66 16.62
CA SER A 43 7.51 -0.69 16.27
C SER A 43 7.74 -0.03 14.90
N GLY A 44 8.81 0.77 14.78
CA GLY A 44 9.18 1.40 13.51
C GLY A 44 9.45 0.40 12.39
N TYR A 45 9.87 -0.84 12.74
CA TYR A 45 10.15 -1.91 11.78
C TYR A 45 8.88 -2.39 11.06
N LEU A 46 7.79 -2.61 11.78
CA LEU A 46 6.54 -3.07 11.15
C LEU A 46 5.87 -1.97 10.35
N ARG A 47 5.87 -0.73 10.86
CA ARG A 47 5.39 0.43 10.10
C ARG A 47 6.19 0.63 8.83
N GLY A 48 7.51 0.49 8.92
CA GLY A 48 8.42 0.49 7.77
C GLY A 48 8.15 -0.66 6.79
N GLY A 49 7.93 -1.88 7.30
CA GLY A 49 7.61 -3.05 6.47
C GLY A 49 6.28 -2.91 5.73
N ILE A 50 5.22 -2.48 6.43
CA ILE A 50 3.89 -2.27 5.84
C ILE A 50 3.93 -1.15 4.79
N SER A 51 4.64 -0.04 5.07
CA SER A 51 4.82 1.04 4.09
C SER A 51 5.68 0.61 2.89
N ALA A 52 6.71 -0.22 3.09
CA ALA A 52 7.49 -0.80 2.00
C ALA A 52 6.65 -1.73 1.11
N LEU A 53 5.74 -2.50 1.69
CA LEU A 53 4.77 -3.31 0.92
C LEU A 53 3.79 -2.44 0.12
N GLY A 54 3.29 -1.34 0.70
CA GLY A 54 2.48 -0.37 -0.02
C GLY A 54 3.22 0.30 -1.17
N LEU A 55 4.51 0.63 -0.96
CA LEU A 55 5.38 1.19 -1.99
C LEU A 55 5.64 0.19 -3.13
N LEU A 56 5.85 -1.09 -2.84
CA LEU A 56 5.98 -2.14 -3.85
C LEU A 56 4.71 -2.24 -4.72
N HIS A 57 3.53 -2.16 -4.10
CA HIS A 57 2.26 -2.14 -4.84
C HIS A 57 2.18 -0.96 -5.82
N LEU A 58 2.59 0.24 -5.39
CA LEU A 58 2.65 1.43 -6.25
C LEU A 58 3.65 1.25 -7.40
N VAL A 59 4.83 0.71 -7.13
CA VAL A 59 5.86 0.47 -8.16
C VAL A 59 5.37 -0.51 -9.22
N VAL A 60 4.76 -1.63 -8.82
CA VAL A 60 4.19 -2.61 -9.75
C VAL A 60 3.10 -1.97 -10.61
N ALA A 61 2.19 -1.20 -10.00
CA ALA A 61 1.14 -0.48 -10.74
C ALA A 61 1.71 0.49 -11.78
N VAL A 62 2.79 1.21 -11.45
CA VAL A 62 3.46 2.13 -12.38
C VAL A 62 4.13 1.38 -13.53
N ILE A 63 4.81 0.27 -13.26
CA ILE A 63 5.46 -0.56 -14.30
C ILE A 63 4.42 -1.09 -15.29
N ASP A 64 3.32 -1.64 -14.78
CA ASP A 64 2.24 -2.19 -15.59
C ASP A 64 1.57 -1.11 -16.45
N PHE A 65 1.34 0.08 -15.86
CA PHE A 65 0.82 1.25 -16.58
C PHE A 65 1.76 1.70 -17.71
N LEU A 66 3.06 1.75 -17.46
CA LEU A 66 4.05 2.13 -18.47
C LEU A 66 4.15 1.09 -19.59
N ALA A 67 4.07 -0.21 -19.27
CA ALA A 67 4.03 -1.28 -20.25
C ALA A 67 2.78 -1.18 -21.15
N PHE A 68 1.61 -0.94 -20.54
CA PHE A 68 0.38 -0.72 -21.28
C PHE A 68 0.44 0.53 -22.18
N ARG A 69 0.99 1.65 -21.69
CA ARG A 69 1.19 2.86 -22.50
C ARG A 69 2.16 2.65 -23.66
N ARG A 70 3.17 1.81 -23.50
CA ARG A 70 4.10 1.45 -24.59
C ARG A 70 3.39 0.60 -25.65
N ALA A 71 2.59 -0.38 -25.23
CA ALA A 71 1.79 -1.19 -26.15
C ALA A 71 0.81 -0.35 -26.98
N LEU A 72 0.20 0.68 -26.38
CA LEU A 72 -0.68 1.63 -27.08
C LEU A 72 0.02 2.61 -28.01
N ARG A 73 1.31 2.89 -27.81
CA ARG A 73 2.10 3.80 -28.67
C ARG A 73 2.73 3.11 -29.89
N GLY A 74 2.76 1.78 -29.91
CA GLY A 74 3.33 0.98 -30.99
C GLY A 74 2.31 0.44 -31.99
N ALA A 75 1.02 0.74 -31.82
CA ALA A 75 -0.07 0.40 -32.73
C ALA A 75 -0.56 1.68 -33.43
#